data_AF-A0A2A4JZT6-F1
#
_entry.id   AF-A0A2A4JZT6-F1
#
_cell.length_a   1.000
_cell.length_b   1.000
_cell.length_c   1.000
_cell.angle_alpha   90.00
_cell.angle_beta   90.00
_cell.angle_gamma   90.00
#
_symmetry.space_group_name_H-M   'P 1'
#
loop_
_entity.id
_entity.type
_entity.pdbx_description
1 polymer ?
#
loop_
_entity_poly.entity_id
_entity_poly.type
_entity_poly.pdbx_seq_one_letter_code
_entity_poly.pdbx_strand_id
1 'polypeptide(L)'
;MGRRTWDCIPDKYRPLQGRVNIVLTHNVDSVKENVPEGVMVFPGLDEAIKYIEGREDIESTWVIGGSSIYRAAMTHPNCGKIYLTEIQKSFDCDTFFPNIDKQQFHLVDEEQIPGEKQVEGNISYYFRVYKKL
;
A
#
# COMPACT_ATOMS: atom_id res chain seq x y z
N MET A 1 -2.74 -3.83 4.34
CA MET A 1 -1.46 -4.44 3.90
C MET A 1 -1.57 -5.94 3.94
N GLY A 2 -0.76 -6.70 3.20
CA GLY A 2 -0.76 -8.16 3.27
C GLY A 2 0.06 -8.70 4.45
N ARG A 3 -0.22 -9.94 4.89
CA ARG A 3 0.48 -10.59 6.01
C ARG A 3 2.00 -10.53 5.92
N ARG A 4 2.59 -10.87 4.77
CA ARG A 4 4.06 -10.83 4.60
C ARG A 4 4.63 -9.42 4.74
N THR A 5 3.91 -8.41 4.25
CA THR A 5 4.31 -7.01 4.42
C THR A 5 4.25 -6.61 5.89
N TRP A 6 3.21 -7.02 6.61
CA TRP A 6 3.12 -6.83 8.05
C TRP A 6 4.33 -7.46 8.77
N ASP A 7 4.69 -8.70 8.45
CA ASP A 7 5.81 -9.40 9.07
C ASP A 7 7.18 -8.73 8.84
N CYS A 8 7.35 -8.01 7.73
CA CYS A 8 8.59 -7.31 7.41
C CYS A 8 8.77 -5.97 8.15
N ILE A 9 7.70 -5.40 8.71
CA ILE A 9 7.82 -4.13 9.44
C ILE A 9 8.47 -4.42 10.80
N PRO A 10 9.58 -3.74 11.17
CA PRO A 10 10.21 -3.95 12.46
C PRO A 10 9.24 -3.73 13.62
N ASP A 11 9.33 -4.55 14.67
CA ASP A 11 8.37 -4.54 15.80
C ASP A 11 8.19 -3.18 16.45
N LYS A 12 9.28 -2.41 16.58
CA LYS A 12 9.23 -1.03 17.12
C LYS A 12 8.38 -0.05 16.30
N TYR A 13 8.07 -0.38 15.06
CA TYR A 13 7.23 0.42 14.16
C TYR A 13 5.86 -0.21 13.92
N ARG A 14 5.57 -1.37 14.54
CA ARG A 14 4.27 -2.05 14.49
C ARG A 14 3.49 -1.85 15.79
N PRO A 15 2.19 -1.50 15.72
CA PRO A 15 1.47 -1.02 14.56
C PRO A 15 1.97 0.36 14.12
N LEU A 16 1.69 0.74 12.87
CA LEU A 16 2.04 2.05 12.36
C LEU A 16 1.27 3.14 13.12
N GLN A 17 1.97 3.97 13.90
CA GLN A 17 1.36 4.98 14.77
C GLN A 17 0.48 5.97 13.99
N GLY A 18 -0.62 6.39 14.64
CA GLY A 18 -1.58 7.37 14.11
C GLY A 18 -2.48 6.83 12.99
N ARG A 19 -2.50 5.51 12.76
CA ARG A 19 -3.22 4.88 11.65
C ARG A 19 -3.99 3.65 12.12
N VAL A 20 -5.14 3.41 11.49
CA VAL A 20 -5.83 2.11 11.57
C VAL A 20 -5.05 1.12 10.73
N ASN A 21 -4.47 0.10 11.38
CA ASN A 21 -3.67 -0.91 10.72
C ASN A 21 -4.56 -2.11 10.34
N ILE A 22 -4.60 -2.44 9.05
CA ILE A 22 -5.37 -3.58 8.53
C ILE A 22 -4.43 -4.58 7.85
N VAL A 23 -4.48 -5.84 8.30
CA VAL A 23 -3.71 -6.97 7.76
C VAL A 23 -4.63 -7.91 6.99
N LEU A 24 -4.26 -8.22 5.75
CA LEU A 24 -4.99 -9.11 4.86
C LEU A 24 -4.31 -10.48 4.80
N THR A 25 -5.09 -11.53 5.05
CA THR A 25 -4.60 -12.92 5.12
C THR A 25 -5.73 -13.92 4.99
N HIS A 26 -5.53 -15.04 4.29
CA HIS A 26 -6.50 -16.13 4.29
C HIS A 26 -6.57 -16.88 5.63
N ASN A 27 -5.53 -16.79 6.47
CA ASN A 27 -5.47 -17.44 7.78
C ASN A 27 -5.84 -16.43 8.88
N VAL A 28 -7.08 -15.93 8.86
CA VAL A 28 -7.53 -14.80 9.70
C VAL A 28 -7.33 -15.10 11.19
N ASP A 29 -7.88 -16.21 11.69
CA ASP A 29 -7.88 -16.52 13.13
C ASP A 29 -6.46 -16.61 13.70
N SER A 30 -5.58 -17.35 13.01
CA SER A 30 -4.18 -17.49 13.39
C SER A 30 -3.42 -16.17 13.44
N VAL A 31 -3.67 -15.25 12.51
CA VAL A 31 -2.99 -13.94 12.52
C VAL A 31 -3.61 -13.02 13.56
N LYS A 32 -4.94 -13.06 13.74
CA LYS A 32 -5.66 -12.22 14.68
C LYS A 32 -5.22 -12.43 16.13
N GLU A 33 -4.90 -13.67 16.50
CA GLU A 33 -4.36 -14.01 17.83
C GLU A 33 -2.97 -13.44 18.11
N ASN A 34 -2.21 -13.10 17.06
CA ASN A 34 -0.79 -12.73 17.15
C ASN A 34 -0.52 -11.25 16.82
N VAL A 35 -1.54 -10.47 16.47
CA VAL A 35 -1.39 -9.02 16.25
C VAL A 35 -1.74 -8.24 17.51
N PRO A 36 -1.12 -7.07 17.75
CA PRO A 36 -1.48 -6.20 18.86
C PRO A 36 -2.95 -5.77 18.82
N GLU A 37 -3.48 -5.40 19.98
CA GLU A 37 -4.82 -4.80 20.09
C GLU A 37 -4.96 -3.58 19.17
N GLY A 38 -6.15 -3.44 18.55
CA GLY A 38 -6.44 -2.36 17.60
C GLY A 38 -6.00 -2.63 16.16
N VAL A 39 -5.26 -3.71 15.88
CA VAL A 39 -4.99 -4.15 14.51
C VAL A 39 -6.15 -5.01 13.99
N MET A 40 -6.67 -4.65 12.82
CA MET A 40 -7.77 -5.40 12.19
C MET A 40 -7.22 -6.42 11.20
N VAL A 41 -7.85 -7.59 11.15
CA VAL A 41 -7.43 -8.69 10.26
C VAL A 41 -8.63 -9.14 9.42
N PHE A 42 -8.47 -9.18 8.10
CA PHE A 42 -9.53 -9.55 7.15
C PHE A 42 -9.03 -10.56 6.11
N PRO A 43 -9.95 -11.38 5.54
CA PRO A 43 -9.60 -12.38 4.53
C PRO A 43 -9.24 -11.77 3.16
N GLY A 44 -9.69 -10.54 2.88
CA GLY A 44 -9.54 -9.89 1.58
C GLY A 44 -9.79 -8.38 1.62
N LEU A 45 -9.62 -7.74 0.46
CA LEU A 45 -9.81 -6.30 0.29
C LEU A 45 -11.26 -5.89 0.50
N ASP A 46 -12.21 -6.64 -0.05
CA ASP A 46 -13.63 -6.28 -0.02
C ASP A 46 -14.18 -6.26 1.42
N GLU A 47 -13.79 -7.23 2.26
CA GLU A 47 -14.16 -7.25 3.67
C GLU A 47 -13.54 -6.09 4.44
N ALA A 48 -12.28 -5.76 4.14
CA ALA A 48 -11.59 -4.62 4.75
C ALA A 48 -12.23 -3.28 4.33
N ILE A 49 -12.63 -3.14 3.06
CA ILE A 49 -13.28 -1.93 2.55
C ILE A 49 -14.64 -1.74 3.20
N LYS A 50 -15.46 -2.79 3.31
CA LYS A 50 -16.75 -2.73 4.03
C LYS A 50 -16.60 -2.27 5.48
N TYR A 51 -15.54 -2.73 6.16
CA TYR A 51 -15.24 -2.28 7.52
C TYR A 51 -14.87 -0.78 7.58
N ILE A 52 -14.13 -0.29 6.57
CA ILE A 52 -13.71 1.11 6.48
C ILE A 52 -14.89 2.02 6.14
N GLU A 53 -15.75 1.64 5.20
CA GLU A 53 -16.87 2.46 4.72
C GLU A 53 -17.86 2.84 5.84
N GLY A 54 -17.92 2.05 6.92
CA GLY A 54 -18.73 2.35 8.10
C GLY A 54 -18.08 3.28 9.13
N ARG A 55 -16.91 3.86 8.84
CA ARG A 55 -16.12 4.64 9.79
C ARG A 55 -15.95 6.09 9.38
N GLU A 56 -16.39 7.00 10.24
CA GLU A 56 -16.26 8.44 10.05
C GLU A 56 -14.89 8.97 10.49
N ASP A 57 -14.12 8.19 11.24
CA ASP A 57 -12.80 8.59 11.75
C ASP A 57 -11.64 8.27 10.78
N ILE A 58 -11.96 7.81 9.57
CA ILE A 58 -10.98 7.49 8.52
C ILE A 58 -11.08 8.51 7.39
N GLU A 59 -10.06 9.36 7.25
CA GLU A 59 -9.97 10.33 6.16
C GLU A 59 -9.58 9.67 4.83
N SER A 60 -8.57 8.79 4.84
CA SER A 60 -8.03 8.19 3.62
C SER A 60 -7.53 6.76 3.86
N THR A 61 -7.61 5.94 2.81
CA THR A 61 -7.20 4.52 2.86
C THR A 61 -6.02 4.27 1.94
N TRP A 62 -5.00 3.60 2.45
CA TRP A 62 -3.75 3.35 1.75
C TRP A 62 -3.41 1.86 1.71
N VAL A 63 -3.27 1.32 0.50
CA VAL A 63 -2.69 -0.01 0.30
C VAL A 63 -1.18 0.13 0.25
N ILE A 64 -0.51 -0.37 1.30
CA ILE A 64 0.95 -0.32 1.43
C ILE A 64 1.64 -1.64 1.03
N GLY A 65 1.00 -2.41 0.16
CA GLY A 65 1.51 -3.68 -0.37
C GLY A 65 1.08 -4.92 0.39
N GLY A 66 1.61 -6.10 0.06
CA GLY A 66 2.67 -6.38 -0.93
C GLY A 66 2.16 -6.61 -2.36
N SER A 67 2.98 -7.22 -3.22
CA SER A 67 2.70 -7.42 -4.66
C SER A 67 1.31 -7.98 -4.98
N SER A 68 0.86 -9.03 -4.28
CA SER A 68 -0.48 -9.59 -4.48
C SER A 68 -1.60 -8.62 -4.10
N ILE A 69 -1.40 -7.86 -3.02
CA ILE A 69 -2.37 -6.86 -2.55
C ILE A 69 -2.40 -5.66 -3.50
N TYR A 70 -1.24 -5.20 -3.99
CA TYR A 70 -1.19 -4.16 -5.03
C TYR A 70 -1.96 -4.58 -6.28
N ARG A 71 -1.74 -5.83 -6.75
CA ARG A 71 -2.44 -6.36 -7.92
C ARG A 71 -3.96 -6.33 -7.73
N ALA A 72 -4.45 -6.85 -6.60
CA ALA A 72 -5.87 -6.87 -6.30
C ALA A 72 -6.44 -5.45 -6.11
N ALA A 73 -5.69 -4.55 -5.47
CA ALA A 73 -6.11 -3.17 -5.25
C ALA A 73 -6.21 -2.37 -6.54
N MET A 74 -5.22 -2.49 -7.45
CA MET A 74 -5.22 -1.74 -8.71
C MET A 74 -6.41 -2.10 -9.62
N THR A 75 -6.86 -3.36 -9.55
CA THR A 75 -8.07 -3.80 -10.26
C THR A 75 -9.37 -3.40 -9.56
N HIS A 76 -9.32 -3.00 -8.28
CA HIS A 76 -10.50 -2.63 -7.51
C HIS A 76 -11.03 -1.25 -7.94
N PRO A 77 -12.37 -1.04 -8.00
CA PRO A 77 -12.95 0.26 -8.36
C PRO A 77 -12.51 1.41 -7.43
N ASN A 78 -12.38 1.15 -6.14
CA ASN A 78 -12.01 2.17 -5.15
C ASN A 78 -10.52 2.61 -5.19
N CYS A 79 -9.68 2.05 -6.06
CA CYS A 79 -8.29 2.50 -6.21
C CYS A 79 -8.19 3.71 -7.14
N GLY A 80 -8.20 4.92 -6.56
CA GLY A 80 -8.17 6.16 -7.35
C GLY A 80 -6.77 6.64 -7.76
N LYS A 81 -5.74 6.33 -6.96
CA LYS A 81 -4.36 6.81 -7.19
C LYS A 81 -3.31 5.77 -6.81
N ILE A 82 -2.16 5.84 -7.48
CA ILE A 82 -0.92 5.13 -7.16
C ILE A 82 0.16 6.17 -6.90
N TYR A 83 0.69 6.19 -5.68
CA TYR A 83 1.87 6.97 -5.32
C TYR A 83 3.09 6.05 -5.42
N LEU A 84 3.95 6.30 -6.41
CA LEU A 84 5.10 5.46 -6.74
C LEU A 84 6.40 6.24 -6.51
N THR A 85 7.30 5.67 -5.69
CA THR A 85 8.70 6.12 -5.65
C THR A 85 9.50 5.31 -6.67
N GLU A 86 9.91 5.96 -7.76
CA GLU A 86 10.58 5.33 -8.89
C GLU A 86 12.11 5.35 -8.69
N ILE A 87 12.64 4.28 -8.08
CA ILE A 87 14.06 4.13 -7.79
C ILE A 87 14.88 3.95 -9.08
N GLN A 88 15.83 4.84 -9.35
CA GLN A 88 16.69 4.82 -10.54
C GLN A 88 17.96 3.98 -10.31
N LYS A 89 17.79 2.80 -9.71
CA LYS A 89 18.87 1.85 -9.43
C LYS A 89 18.32 0.44 -9.37
N SER A 90 19.06 -0.51 -9.94
CA SER A 90 18.71 -1.92 -9.94
C SER A 90 19.20 -2.62 -8.67
N PHE A 91 18.40 -3.56 -8.18
CA PHE A 91 18.71 -4.46 -7.05
C PHE A 91 18.23 -5.87 -7.40
N ASP A 92 18.81 -6.87 -6.75
CA ASP A 92 18.29 -8.24 -6.83
C ASP A 92 17.00 -8.34 -6.02
N CYS A 93 15.90 -8.66 -6.71
CA CYS A 93 14.55 -8.71 -6.14
C CYS A 93 13.87 -10.04 -6.47
N ASP A 94 13.10 -10.57 -5.53
CA ASP A 94 12.27 -11.77 -5.68
C ASP A 94 10.77 -11.47 -5.88
N THR A 95 10.38 -10.21 -5.66
CA THR A 95 9.00 -9.75 -5.62
C THR A 95 8.87 -8.44 -6.38
N PHE A 96 7.90 -8.35 -7.29
CA PHE A 96 7.76 -7.22 -8.22
C PHE A 96 6.40 -6.53 -8.07
N PHE A 97 6.38 -5.21 -8.27
CA PHE A 97 5.14 -4.44 -8.39
C PHE A 97 4.38 -4.86 -9.66
N PRO A 98 3.04 -4.98 -9.63
CA PRO A 98 2.26 -5.29 -10.84
C PRO A 98 2.43 -4.19 -11.91
N ASN A 99 2.35 -4.57 -13.19
CA ASN A 99 2.42 -3.59 -14.26
C ASN A 99 1.26 -2.59 -14.18
N ILE A 100 1.56 -1.30 -14.35
CA ILE A 100 0.55 -0.24 -14.36
C ILE A 100 -0.06 -0.20 -15.77
N ASP A 101 -1.34 -0.54 -15.88
CA ASP A 101 -2.08 -0.43 -17.14
C ASP A 101 -2.30 1.05 -17.49
N LYS A 102 -1.59 1.52 -18.52
CA LYS A 102 -1.64 2.90 -18.98
C LYS A 102 -3.01 3.31 -19.55
N GLN A 103 -3.88 2.35 -19.88
CA GLN A 103 -5.25 2.65 -20.27
C GLN A 103 -6.13 3.00 -19.08
N GLN A 104 -5.78 2.50 -17.89
CA GLN A 104 -6.53 2.76 -16.65
C GLN A 104 -5.90 3.87 -15.82
N PHE A 105 -4.58 3.91 -15.74
CA PHE A 105 -3.83 4.81 -14.86
C PHE A 105 -2.89 5.70 -15.68
N HIS A 106 -3.03 7.01 -15.47
CA HIS A 106 -2.25 8.02 -16.19
C HIS A 106 -1.34 8.77 -15.22
N LEU A 107 -0.09 9.01 -15.65
CA LEU A 107 0.83 9.85 -14.90
C LEU A 107 0.29 11.28 -14.85
N VAL A 108 0.24 11.87 -13.67
CA VAL A 108 -0.21 13.24 -13.43
C VAL A 108 0.81 13.98 -12.59
N ASP A 109 0.89 15.29 -12.78
CA ASP A 109 1.57 16.18 -11.86
C ASP A 109 0.65 16.49 -10.68
N GLU A 110 1.17 16.42 -9.46
CA GLU A 110 0.44 16.77 -8.24
C GLU A 110 1.26 17.83 -7.50
N GLU A 111 0.69 19.02 -7.30
CA GLU A 111 1.41 20.23 -6.84
C GLU A 111 2.20 20.02 -5.55
N GLN A 112 1.70 19.16 -4.65
CA GLN A 112 2.34 18.85 -3.37
C GLN A 112 3.43 17.78 -3.46
N ILE A 113 3.64 17.18 -4.64
CA ILE A 113 4.60 16.10 -4.86
C ILE A 113 5.75 16.63 -5.73
N PRO A 114 6.99 16.58 -5.25
CA PRO A 114 8.15 17.02 -6.02
C PRO A 114 8.30 16.23 -7.32
N GLY A 115 8.31 16.94 -8.46
CA GLY A 115 8.47 16.34 -9.80
C GLY A 115 9.93 16.14 -10.20
N GLU A 116 10.85 16.77 -9.48
CA GLU A 116 12.28 16.73 -9.72
C GLU A 116 12.96 15.49 -9.13
N LYS A 117 14.18 15.23 -9.62
CA LYS A 117 15.00 14.11 -9.19
C LYS A 117 15.45 14.31 -7.74
N GLN A 118 15.14 13.34 -6.89
CA GLN A 118 15.60 13.27 -5.52
C GLN A 118 16.87 12.42 -5.43
N VAL A 119 17.71 12.69 -4.43
CA VAL A 119 18.96 11.96 -4.20
C VAL A 119 19.15 11.73 -2.69
N GLU A 120 19.34 10.47 -2.32
CA GLU A 120 19.69 10.06 -0.96
C GLU A 120 20.88 9.09 -1.01
N GLY A 121 22.02 9.51 -0.49
CA GLY A 121 23.28 8.75 -0.61
C GLY A 121 23.65 8.51 -2.07
N ASN A 122 23.74 7.24 -2.47
CA ASN A 122 24.03 6.81 -3.85
C ASN A 122 22.79 6.34 -4.61
N ILE A 123 21.59 6.66 -4.11
CA ILE A 123 20.32 6.30 -4.73
C ILE A 123 19.67 7.59 -5.22
N SER A 124 19.18 7.57 -6.45
CA SER A 124 18.35 8.64 -6.97
C SER A 124 16.99 8.11 -7.38
N TYR A 125 15.94 8.92 -7.23
CA TYR A 125 14.56 8.50 -7.46
C TYR A 125 13.67 9.68 -7.84
N TYR A 126 12.47 9.36 -8.35
CA TYR A 126 11.40 10.33 -8.59
C TYR A 126 10.16 9.94 -7.80
N PHE A 127 9.38 10.92 -7.36
CA PHE A 127 8.01 10.69 -6.95
C PHE A 127 7.09 10.79 -8.16
N ARG A 128 6.26 9.77 -8.39
CA ARG A 128 5.32 9.69 -9.51
C ARG A 128 3.92 9.43 -8.95
N VAL A 129 2.94 10.17 -9.45
CA VAL A 129 1.53 9.94 -9.12
C VAL A 129 0.81 9.47 -10.37
N TYR A 130 0.18 8.31 -10.29
CA TYR A 130 -0.74 7.86 -11.31
C TYR A 130 -2.18 7.98 -10.81
N LYS A 131 -3.06 8.54 -11.62
CA LYS A 131 -4.49 8.66 -11.31
C LYS A 131 -5.31 7.74 -12.22
N LYS A 132 -6.29 7.05 -11.64
CA LYS A 132 -7.26 6.25 -12.39
C LYS A 132 -8.24 7.18 -13.11
N LEU A 133 -8.52 6.92 -14.40
CA LEU A 133 -9.57 7.62 -15.14
C LEU A 133 -10.97 7.15 -14.73
#